data_AF-A0A958XGJ8-F1
#
_entry.id   AF-A0A958XGJ8-F1
#
_cell.length_a   1.000
_cell.length_b   1.000
_cell.length_c   1.000
_cell.angle_alpha   90.00
_cell.angle_beta   90.00
_cell.angle_gamma   90.00
#
_symmetry.space_group_name_H-M   'P 1'
#
loop_
_entity.id
_entity.type
_entity.pdbx_description
1 polymer ?
#
loop_
_entity_poly.entity_id
_entity_poly.type
_entity_poly.pdbx_seq_one_letter_code
_entity_poly.pdbx_strand_id
1 'polypeptide(L)'
;MKNKGYWLLLGFLLIVCGFTAIVLQLIGVNWWFLQFLELGGRLFAFVAKILMVLAGVLTIVFAHTDWERERRESSEEQPEA
;
A
#
# COMPACT_ATOMS: atom_id res chain seq x y z
N MET A 1 -8.65 -17.01 -7.91
CA MET A 1 -7.36 -16.80 -8.61
C MET A 1 -6.28 -16.39 -7.61
N LYS A 2 -5.14 -17.08 -7.59
CA LYS A 2 -4.11 -17.11 -6.51
C LYS A 2 -3.35 -15.79 -6.28
N ASN A 3 -3.70 -14.71 -7.01
CA ASN A 3 -2.89 -13.48 -7.11
C ASN A 3 -3.41 -12.31 -6.28
N LYS A 4 -4.64 -12.37 -5.76
CA LYS A 4 -5.26 -11.25 -5.04
C LYS A 4 -4.74 -11.08 -3.61
N GLY A 5 -4.33 -12.18 -2.97
CA GLY A 5 -3.64 -12.13 -1.68
C GLY A 5 -2.33 -11.35 -1.76
N TYR A 6 -1.62 -11.41 -2.90
CA TYR A 6 -0.38 -10.65 -3.10
C TYR A 6 -0.61 -9.15 -3.18
N TRP A 7 -1.73 -8.68 -3.75
CA TRP A 7 -2.06 -7.25 -3.78
C TRP A 7 -2.38 -6.69 -2.39
N LEU A 8 -3.15 -7.44 -1.59
CA LEU A 8 -3.42 -7.08 -0.20
C LEU A 8 -2.15 -7.12 0.65
N LEU A 9 -1.32 -8.15 0.48
CA LEU A 9 -0.04 -8.28 1.17
C LEU A 9 0.92 -7.14 0.80
N LEU A 10 0.97 -6.78 -0.48
CA LEU A 10 1.79 -5.66 -0.98
C LEU A 10 1.32 -4.33 -0.37
N GLY A 11 0.02 -4.07 -0.40
CA GLY A 11 -0.56 -2.87 0.23
C GLY A 11 -0.27 -2.81 1.73
N PHE A 12 -0.44 -3.93 2.45
CA PHE A 12 -0.14 -4.02 3.87
C PHE A 12 1.35 -3.78 4.16
N LEU A 13 2.24 -4.40 3.37
CA LEU A 13 3.69 -4.20 3.49
C LEU A 13 4.05 -2.74 3.29
N LEU A 14 3.44 -2.08 2.30
CA LEU A 14 3.71 -0.69 1.96
C LEU A 14 3.26 0.27 3.08
N ILE A 15 2.12 -0.02 3.73
CA ILE A 15 1.65 0.70 4.91
C ILE A 15 2.60 0.51 6.09
N VAL A 16 2.96 -0.73 6.44
CA VAL A 16 3.83 -1.01 7.58
C VAL A 16 5.21 -0.39 7.36
N CYS A 17 5.74 -0.50 6.14
CA CYS A 17 7.03 0.05 5.77
C CYS A 17 7.01 1.59 5.79
N GLY A 18 5.98 2.21 5.21
CA GLY A 18 5.82 3.67 5.26
C GLY A 18 5.62 4.20 6.69
N PHE A 19 4.83 3.51 7.51
CA PHE A 19 4.57 3.90 8.89
C PHE A 19 5.83 3.79 9.75
N THR A 20 6.54 2.66 9.66
CA THR A 20 7.82 2.48 10.37
C THR A 20 8.86 3.50 9.91
N ALA A 21 8.89 3.87 8.63
CA ALA A 21 9.78 4.91 8.13
C ALA A 21 9.49 6.30 8.72
N ILE A 22 8.22 6.64 8.95
CA ILE A 22 7.81 7.87 9.64
C ILE A 22 8.24 7.83 11.10
N VAL A 23 8.01 6.72 11.80
CA VAL A 23 8.40 6.55 13.21
C VAL A 23 9.90 6.62 13.39
N LEU A 24 10.68 5.95 12.53
CA LEU A 24 12.15 6.02 12.56
C LEU A 24 12.62 7.47 12.39
N GLN A 25 12.01 8.21 11.47
CA GLN A 25 12.36 9.61 11.23
C GLN A 25 12.11 10.49 12.46
N LEU A 26 11.10 10.19 13.29
CA LEU A 26 10.86 10.91 14.54
C LEU A 26 12.01 10.75 15.55
N ILE A 27 12.70 9.60 15.52
CA ILE A 27 13.85 9.30 16.39
C ILE A 27 15.18 9.71 15.70
N GLY A 28 15.11 10.27 14.49
CA GLY A 28 16.27 10.69 13.71
C GLY A 28 16.99 9.54 12.99
N VAL A 29 16.36 8.37 12.91
CA VAL A 29 16.85 7.21 12.16
C VAL A 29 16.14 7.14 10.82
N ASN A 30 16.83 6.71 9.77
CA ASN A 30 16.23 6.55 8.46
C ASN A 30 16.60 5.19 7.85
N TRP A 31 15.68 4.64 7.07
CA TRP A 31 15.95 3.47 6.28
C TRP A 31 16.91 3.80 5.13
N TRP A 32 17.92 2.96 4.94
CA TRP A 32 18.90 3.12 3.85
C TRP A 32 18.24 3.25 2.47
N PHE A 33 17.22 2.44 2.19
CA PHE A 33 16.53 2.45 0.89
C PHE A 33 15.67 3.72 0.65
N LEU A 34 15.30 4.44 1.72
CA LEU A 34 14.52 5.69 1.65
C LEU A 34 15.41 6.93 1.68
N GLN A 35 16.73 6.77 1.81
CA GLN A 35 17.68 7.87 1.89
C GLN A 35 17.66 8.73 0.62
N PHE A 36 17.25 8.18 -0.53
CA PHE A 36 17.07 8.97 -1.76
C PHE A 36 16.01 10.08 -1.61
N LEU A 37 15.00 9.89 -0.74
CA LEU A 37 13.99 10.91 -0.48
C LEU A 37 14.55 12.07 0.35
N GLU A 38 15.67 11.87 1.03
CA GLU A 38 16.32 12.91 1.86
C GLU A 38 17.14 13.90 1.05
N LEU A 39 17.41 13.60 -0.23
CA LEU A 39 18.06 14.53 -1.16
C LEU A 39 17.25 15.84 -1.30
N GLY A 40 15.92 15.77 -1.20
CA GLY A 40 15.03 16.94 -1.24
C GLY A 40 14.88 17.66 0.12
N GLY A 41 15.59 17.22 1.16
CA GLY A 41 15.52 17.75 2.51
C GLY A 41 14.53 17.03 3.44
N ARG A 42 14.66 17.27 4.75
CA ARG A 42 13.95 16.54 5.81
C ARG A 42 12.42 16.66 5.72
N LEU A 43 11.92 17.84 5.32
CA LEU A 43 10.48 18.09 5.18
C LEU A 43 9.90 17.34 3.97
N PHE A 44 10.60 17.37 2.84
CA PHE A 44 10.21 16.65 1.63
C PHE A 44 10.18 15.14 1.88
N ALA A 45 11.21 14.61 2.55
CA ALA A 45 11.27 13.19 2.93
C ALA A 45 10.08 12.78 3.81
N PHE A 46 9.68 13.62 4.75
CA PHE A 46 8.54 13.36 5.63
C PHE A 46 7.21 13.29 4.83
N VAL A 47 6.97 14.28 3.96
CA VAL A 47 5.78 14.32 3.10
C VAL A 47 5.75 13.13 2.14
N ALA A 48 6.88 12.78 1.53
CA ALA A 48 6.98 11.64 0.64
C ALA A 48 6.68 10.31 1.35
N LYS A 49 7.14 10.13 2.60
CA LYS A 49 6.82 8.96 3.43
C LYS A 49 5.33 8.91 3.79
N ILE A 50 4.68 10.05 4.04
CA ILE A 50 3.23 10.11 4.22
C ILE A 50 2.49 9.69 2.95
N LEU A 51 2.92 10.19 1.78
CA LEU A 51 2.36 9.79 0.50
C LEU A 51 2.56 8.30 0.22
N MET A 52 3.67 7.73 0.66
CA MET A 52 3.92 6.29 0.58
C MET A 52 2.89 5.50 1.41
N VAL A 53 2.63 5.90 2.66
CA VAL A 53 1.58 5.26 3.47
C VAL A 53 0.21 5.36 2.81
N LEU A 54 -0.15 6.55 2.31
CA LEU A 54 -1.40 6.78 1.59
C LEU A 54 -1.51 5.90 0.33
N ALA A 55 -0.42 5.76 -0.42
CA ALA A 55 -0.37 4.87 -1.59
C ALA A 55 -0.63 3.41 -1.18
N GLY A 56 -0.08 2.96 -0.04
CA GLY A 56 -0.35 1.62 0.50
C GLY A 56 -1.82 1.42 0.85
N VAL A 57 -2.45 2.41 1.49
CA VAL A 57 -3.90 2.39 1.78
C VAL A 57 -4.72 2.33 0.49
N LEU A 58 -4.38 3.15 -0.50
CA LEU A 58 -5.02 3.14 -1.82
C LEU A 58 -4.91 1.76 -2.47
N THR A 59 -3.74 1.11 -2.45
CA THR A 59 -3.55 -0.25 -2.99
C THR A 59 -4.51 -1.25 -2.35
N ILE A 60 -4.70 -1.20 -1.03
CA ILE A 60 -5.65 -2.09 -0.33
C ILE A 60 -7.08 -1.83 -0.77
N VAL A 61 -7.49 -0.56 -0.85
CA VAL A 61 -8.85 -0.18 -1.25
C VAL A 61 -9.13 -0.64 -2.68
N PHE A 62 -8.21 -0.41 -3.62
CA PHE A 62 -8.35 -0.88 -5.00
C PHE A 62 -8.41 -2.41 -5.08
N ALA A 63 -7.56 -3.12 -4.34
CA ALA A 63 -7.58 -4.57 -4.28
C ALA A 63 -8.91 -5.12 -3.74
N HIS A 64 -9.52 -4.42 -2.78
CA HIS A 64 -10.82 -4.79 -2.22
C HIS A 64 -11.97 -4.54 -3.20
N THR A 65 -11.99 -3.39 -3.88
CA THR A 65 -13.02 -3.06 -4.88
C THR A 65 -12.99 -4.02 -6.07
N ASP A 66 -11.80 -4.38 -6.54
CA ASP A 66 -11.62 -5.35 -7.63
C ASP A 66 -12.13 -6.76 -7.21
N TRP A 67 -11.86 -7.17 -5.97
CA TRP A 67 -12.41 -8.41 -5.41
C TRP A 67 -13.95 -8.45 -5.44
N GLU A 68 -14.60 -7.35 -5.03
CA GLU A 68 -16.06 -7.29 -4.99
C GLU A 68 -16.68 -7.32 -6.40
N ARG A 69 -16.00 -6.73 -7.38
CA ARG A 69 -16.43 -6.74 -8.78
C ARG A 69 -16.35 -8.13 -9.41
N GLU A 70 -15.19 -8.81 -9.29
CA GLU A 70 -15.05 -10.18 -9.83
C GLU A 70 -16.06 -11.15 -9.19
N ARG A 71 -16.40 -10.98 -7.91
CA ARG A 71 -17.38 -11.84 -7.23
C ARG A 71 -18.80 -11.73 -7.80
N ARG A 72 -19.21 -10.52 -8.23
CA ARG A 72 -20.53 -10.28 -8.83
C ARG A 72 -20.63 -10.92 -10.21
N GLU A 73 -19.61 -10.74 -11.04
CA GLU A 73 -19.56 -11.30 -12.40
C GLU A 73 -19.63 -12.85 -12.37
N SER A 74 -18.92 -13.51 -11.44
CA SER A 74 -18.99 -14.99 -11.31
C SER A 74 -20.32 -15.53 -10.77
N SER A 75 -21.16 -14.70 -10.14
CA SER A 75 -22.47 -15.13 -9.59
C SER A 75 -23.60 -14.99 -10.62
N GLU A 76 -23.42 -14.18 -11.65
CA GLU A 76 -24.42 -13.96 -12.72
C GLU A 76 -24.28 -14.96 -13.88
N GLU A 77 -23.12 -15.64 -14.02
CA GLU A 77 -22.89 -16.67 -15.05
C GLU A 77 -23.43 -18.08 -14.68
N GLN A 78 -24.05 -18.26 -13.52
CA GLN A 78 -24.82 -19.47 -13.20
C GLN A 78 -26.33 -19.19 -13.18
N PRO A 79 -26.99 -19.12 -14.35
CA PRO A 79 -28.41 -19.41 -14.40
C PRO A 79 -28.59 -20.92 -14.25
N GLU A 80 -29.26 -21.30 -13.16
CA GLU A 80 -30.06 -22.52 -12.95
C GLU A 80 -29.62 -23.82 -13.66
N ALA A 81 -29.13 -24.77 -12.86
CA ALA A 81 -29.29 -26.20 -13.11
C ALA A 81 -30.28 -26.79 -12.10
#